data_AF-F0VEP9-F1
#
_entry.id   AF-F0VEP9-F1
#
_cell.length_a   1.000
_cell.length_b   1.000
_cell.length_c   1.000
_cell.angle_alpha   90.00
_cell.angle_beta   90.00
_cell.angle_gamma   90.00
#
_symmetry.space_group_name_H-M   'P 1'
#
loop_
_entity.id
_entity.type
_entity.pdbx_description
1 polymer ?
#
loop_
_entity_poly.entity_id
_entity_poly.type
_entity_poly.pdbx_seq_one_letter_code
_entity_poly.pdbx_strand_id
1 'polypeptide(L)'
;MDHLSDEKKQAASRSEEGGRLPMRIMYLHELKAFPDTSTQRMLEECCGKDNLIVPKFQSKRIMTWFCIAFGVLLLVMLGAVVTAFINNSMVAGLLSLSAMLTVGVIVFTLAGRAVTSLMVKQAVTSAEAAFKQSKPNVIVASSLGAVVCLQMDIPKLPLLLLSPALDQYYRYMHLKPLASIADYPYVIIVHGSVDTNIPLDDSIRLIETCEVGRCRLEVVDDDHKLSTLTTADFRRWVDEVFEHGREAVIKMSAAGVKSVDPTLYQNSDVASLS
;
A
#
# COMPACT_ATOMS: atom_id res chain seq x y z
N MET A 1 40.11 1.04 38.13
CA MET A 1 40.74 1.39 36.85
C MET A 1 39.96 0.80 35.66
N ASP A 2 38.67 0.45 35.82
CA ASP A 2 37.87 -0.25 34.80
C ASP A 2 36.71 0.56 34.20
N HIS A 3 36.51 1.81 34.62
CA HIS A 3 35.40 2.65 34.10
C HIS A 3 35.73 3.35 32.77
N LEU A 4 37.01 3.49 32.42
CA LEU A 4 37.47 4.17 31.19
C LEU A 4 37.48 3.23 29.96
N SER A 5 37.39 1.91 30.16
CA SER A 5 37.35 0.92 29.07
C SER A 5 35.95 0.76 28.47
N ASP A 6 34.89 1.01 29.23
CA ASP A 6 33.51 0.88 28.75
C ASP A 6 33.03 2.09 27.96
N GLU A 7 33.42 3.31 28.35
CA GLU A 7 33.11 4.52 27.56
C GLU A 7 33.80 4.50 26.19
N LYS A 8 35.02 3.96 26.10
CA LYS A 8 35.71 3.80 24.80
C LYS A 8 35.06 2.76 23.91
N LYS A 9 34.49 1.68 24.47
CA LYS A 9 33.73 0.68 23.70
C LYS A 9 32.38 1.21 23.23
N GLN A 10 31.66 1.99 24.06
CA GLN A 10 30.41 2.65 23.65
C GLN A 10 30.63 3.80 22.66
N ALA A 11 31.75 4.53 22.76
CA ALA A 11 32.12 5.54 21.78
C ALA A 11 32.53 4.91 20.43
N ALA A 12 33.23 3.77 20.45
CA ALA A 12 33.60 3.02 19.25
C ALA A 12 32.38 2.39 18.54
N SER A 13 31.39 1.85 19.27
CA SER A 13 30.17 1.33 18.65
C SER A 13 29.30 2.44 18.05
N ARG A 14 29.36 3.67 18.57
CA ARG A 14 28.68 4.84 18.00
C ARG A 14 29.40 5.47 16.81
N SER A 15 30.71 5.25 16.65
CA SER A 15 31.48 5.81 15.53
C SER A 15 31.50 4.90 14.29
N GLU A 16 31.15 3.62 14.42
CA GLU A 16 30.93 2.72 13.26
C GLU A 16 29.52 2.85 12.65
N GLU A 17 28.53 3.38 13.38
CA GLU A 17 27.20 3.71 12.82
C GLU A 17 27.21 5.02 12.00
N GLY A 18 28.28 5.81 12.07
CA GLY A 18 28.37 7.16 11.50
C GLY A 18 28.51 7.27 9.97
N GLY A 19 28.32 6.18 9.22
CA GLY A 19 28.51 6.18 7.76
C GLY A 19 27.35 5.61 6.94
N ARG A 20 26.36 4.96 7.56
CA ARG A 20 25.22 4.39 6.84
C ARG A 20 24.07 5.39 6.79
N LEU A 21 23.66 5.73 5.58
CA LEU A 21 22.46 6.52 5.33
C LEU A 21 21.26 5.93 6.09
N PRO A 22 20.50 6.74 6.83
CA PRO A 22 19.34 6.24 7.54
C PRO A 22 18.29 5.78 6.51
N MET A 23 17.90 4.51 6.61
CA MET A 23 16.80 3.93 5.87
C MET A 23 15.49 4.58 6.34
N ARG A 24 14.72 5.15 5.41
CA ARG A 24 13.44 5.83 5.68
C ARG A 24 12.36 5.14 4.87
N ILE A 25 11.45 4.49 5.57
CA ILE A 25 10.44 3.63 4.98
C ILE A 25 9.10 4.34 5.01
N MET A 26 8.42 4.37 3.87
CA MET A 26 7.01 4.70 3.84
C MET A 26 6.18 3.43 3.71
N TYR A 27 5.32 3.16 4.70
CA TYR A 27 4.42 2.02 4.69
C TYR A 27 3.02 2.44 4.23
N LEU A 28 2.61 1.93 3.07
CA LEU A 28 1.28 2.12 2.49
C LEU A 28 0.40 0.93 2.86
N HIS A 29 -0.42 1.13 3.90
CA HIS A 29 -1.31 0.11 4.42
C HIS A 29 -2.55 -0.13 3.54
N GLU A 30 -3.34 -1.13 3.87
CA GLU A 30 -4.60 -1.41 3.15
C GLU A 30 -5.65 -0.30 3.35
N LEU A 31 -6.56 -0.13 2.38
CA LEU A 31 -7.67 0.83 2.46
C LEU A 31 -8.84 0.32 3.32
N LYS A 32 -8.56 -0.13 4.54
CA LYS A 32 -9.56 -0.58 5.50
C LYS A 32 -9.95 0.53 6.47
N ALA A 33 -11.19 0.48 6.98
CA ALA A 33 -11.64 1.38 8.04
C ALA A 33 -10.82 1.23 9.33
N PHE A 34 -10.28 0.03 9.54
CA PHE A 34 -9.38 -0.34 10.62
C PHE A 34 -8.19 -1.08 10.01
N PRO A 35 -7.05 -0.40 9.77
CA PRO A 35 -5.86 -1.06 9.26
C PRO A 35 -5.32 -2.04 10.30
N ASP A 36 -4.81 -3.18 9.85
CA ASP A 36 -4.06 -4.07 10.72
C ASP A 36 -2.73 -3.40 11.10
N THR A 37 -2.44 -3.35 12.39
CA THR A 37 -1.24 -2.72 12.93
C THR A 37 -0.07 -3.70 13.08
N SER A 38 -0.30 -5.00 12.84
CA SER A 38 0.73 -6.05 12.95
C SER A 38 1.96 -5.74 12.09
N THR A 39 1.76 -5.53 10.78
CA THR A 39 2.83 -5.19 9.82
C THR A 39 3.50 -3.86 10.17
N GLN A 40 2.71 -2.85 10.55
CA GLN A 40 3.26 -1.56 10.96
C GLN A 40 4.19 -1.74 12.15
N ARG A 41 3.77 -2.49 13.17
CA ARG A 41 4.58 -2.75 14.37
C ARG A 41 5.86 -3.51 14.04
N MET A 42 5.79 -4.53 13.19
CA MET A 42 6.98 -5.26 12.73
C MET A 42 7.95 -4.32 12.00
N LEU A 43 7.46 -3.42 11.15
CA LEU A 43 8.29 -2.42 10.49
C LEU A 43 8.89 -1.41 11.49
N GLU A 44 8.11 -0.94 12.48
CA GLU A 44 8.61 -0.07 13.55
C GLU A 44 9.75 -0.73 14.34
N GLU A 45 9.64 -2.03 14.62
CA GLU A 45 10.70 -2.83 15.27
C GLU A 45 11.92 -3.07 14.34
N CYS A 46 11.72 -3.08 13.02
CA CYS A 46 12.80 -3.25 12.04
C CYS A 46 13.65 -1.99 11.86
N CYS A 47 13.02 -0.86 11.52
CA CYS A 47 13.72 0.35 11.12
C CYS A 47 13.73 1.46 12.19
N GLY A 48 12.97 1.30 13.27
CA GLY A 48 12.76 2.33 14.27
C GLY A 48 11.60 3.26 13.91
N LYS A 49 10.87 3.71 14.93
CA LYS A 49 9.65 4.51 14.79
C LYS A 49 9.85 5.82 14.01
N ASP A 50 11.00 6.48 14.20
CA ASP A 50 11.31 7.76 13.55
C ASP A 50 11.61 7.61 12.05
N ASN A 51 11.93 6.39 11.61
CA ASN A 51 12.23 6.06 10.23
C ASN A 51 11.03 5.48 9.47
N LEU A 52 9.90 5.28 10.15
CA LEU A 52 8.68 4.76 9.55
C LEU A 52 7.64 5.86 9.36
N ILE A 53 7.21 6.05 8.11
CA ILE A 53 6.16 6.99 7.74
C ILE A 53 4.92 6.21 7.30
N VAL A 54 3.81 6.46 7.99
CA VAL A 54 2.52 5.81 7.70
C VAL A 54 1.47 6.89 7.39
N PRO A 55 1.18 7.19 6.11
CA PRO A 55 0.17 8.17 5.74
C PRO A 55 -1.24 7.72 6.16
N LYS A 56 -2.06 8.65 6.64
CA LYS A 56 -3.45 8.37 7.03
C LYS A 56 -4.40 8.61 5.85
N PHE A 57 -4.93 7.55 5.25
CA PHE A 57 -5.80 7.64 4.07
C PHE A 57 -7.23 8.13 4.32
N GLN A 58 -7.62 8.38 5.57
CA GLN A 58 -8.98 8.81 5.96
C GLN A 58 -10.13 7.92 5.43
N SER A 59 -9.83 6.68 5.03
CA SER A 59 -10.76 5.70 4.44
C SER A 59 -12.02 5.49 5.28
N LYS A 60 -11.89 5.49 6.61
CA LYS A 60 -13.01 5.38 7.56
C LYS A 60 -14.06 6.47 7.35
N ARG A 61 -13.63 7.73 7.15
CA ARG A 61 -14.55 8.86 7.01
C ARG A 61 -15.40 8.71 5.74
N ILE A 62 -14.78 8.39 4.60
CA ILE A 62 -15.51 8.16 3.35
C ILE A 62 -16.50 7.01 3.51
N MET A 63 -16.04 5.88 4.05
CA MET A 63 -16.89 4.69 4.21
C MET A 63 -18.09 4.97 5.13
N THR A 64 -17.89 5.66 6.25
CA THR A 64 -18.97 6.06 7.17
C THR A 64 -20.02 6.92 6.46
N TRP A 65 -19.60 7.96 5.72
CA TRP A 65 -20.53 8.81 4.98
C TRP A 65 -21.29 8.04 3.90
N PHE A 66 -20.62 7.12 3.21
CA PHE A 66 -21.26 6.23 2.25
C PHE A 66 -22.33 5.34 2.90
N CYS A 67 -21.99 4.66 4.01
CA CYS A 67 -22.95 3.81 4.73
C CYS A 67 -24.16 4.60 5.23
N ILE A 68 -23.97 5.82 5.75
CA ILE A 68 -25.07 6.69 6.18
C ILE A 68 -25.95 7.08 5.00
N ALA A 69 -25.36 7.58 3.91
CA ALA A 69 -26.11 8.00 2.72
C ALA A 69 -26.89 6.83 2.09
N PHE A 70 -26.26 5.67 1.98
CA PHE A 70 -26.90 4.47 1.45
C PHE A 70 -28.00 3.95 2.37
N GLY A 71 -27.80 3.97 3.69
CA GLY A 71 -28.82 3.60 4.67
C GLY A 71 -30.06 4.49 4.59
N VAL A 72 -29.87 5.81 4.48
CA VAL A 72 -30.98 6.77 4.29
C VAL A 72 -31.73 6.50 2.99
N LEU A 73 -31.02 6.23 1.90
CA LEU A 73 -31.64 5.87 0.62
C LEU A 73 -32.52 4.61 0.73
N LEU A 74 -32.01 3.55 1.38
CA LEU A 74 -32.77 2.32 1.60
C LEU A 74 -34.04 2.56 2.42
N LEU A 75 -33.97 3.40 3.47
CA LEU A 75 -35.13 3.75 4.29
C LEU A 75 -36.20 4.50 3.49
N VAL A 76 -35.79 5.43 2.63
CA VAL A 76 -36.72 6.16 1.74
C VAL A 76 -37.39 5.20 0.75
N MET A 77 -36.62 4.31 0.13
CA MET A 77 -37.19 3.32 -0.80
C MET A 77 -38.14 2.34 -0.08
N LEU A 78 -37.80 1.90 1.13
CA LEU A 78 -38.67 1.06 1.93
C LEU A 78 -40.00 1.77 2.27
N GLY A 79 -39.95 3.05 2.63
CA GLY A 79 -41.16 3.86 2.85
C GLY A 79 -42.05 3.95 1.61
N ALA A 80 -41.46 4.07 0.42
CA ALA A 80 -42.20 4.06 -0.84
C ALA A 80 -42.86 2.71 -1.12
N VAL A 81 -42.16 1.60 -0.85
CA VAL A 81 -42.72 0.23 -0.98
C VAL A 81 -43.90 0.05 -0.02
N VAL A 82 -43.76 0.44 1.25
CA VAL A 82 -44.84 0.37 2.24
C VAL A 82 -46.05 1.19 1.80
N THR A 83 -45.83 2.41 1.31
CA THR A 83 -46.89 3.28 0.80
C THR A 83 -47.63 2.64 -0.40
N ALA A 84 -46.89 1.96 -1.29
CA ALA A 84 -47.48 1.25 -2.43
C ALA A 84 -48.35 0.06 -2.00
N PHE A 85 -47.95 -0.69 -0.97
CA PHE A 85 -48.75 -1.76 -0.38
C PHE A 85 -50.06 -1.26 0.25
N ILE A 86 -50.02 -0.09 0.89
CA ILE A 86 -51.19 0.47 1.58
C ILE A 86 -52.20 1.07 0.58
N ASN A 87 -51.73 1.78 -0.46
CA ASN A 87 -52.61 2.66 -1.24
C ASN A 87 -53.16 2.09 -2.55
N ASN A 88 -52.45 1.17 -3.22
CA ASN A 88 -52.78 0.77 -4.60
C ASN A 88 -53.33 -0.65 -4.69
N SER A 89 -52.47 -1.66 -4.48
CA SER A 89 -52.81 -3.07 -4.54
C SER A 89 -51.60 -3.92 -4.14
N MET A 90 -51.83 -5.20 -3.79
CA MET A 90 -50.75 -6.16 -3.51
C MET A 90 -49.76 -6.29 -4.69
N VAL A 91 -50.26 -6.23 -5.93
CA VAL A 91 -49.42 -6.31 -7.14
C VAL A 91 -48.48 -5.10 -7.23
N ALA A 92 -48.99 -3.89 -6.98
CA ALA A 92 -48.16 -2.68 -6.97
C ALA A 92 -47.08 -2.72 -5.87
N GLY A 93 -47.42 -3.28 -4.69
CA GLY A 93 -46.47 -3.52 -3.61
C GLY A 93 -45.35 -4.49 -4.01
N LEU A 94 -45.68 -5.63 -4.62
CA LEU A 94 -44.69 -6.61 -5.07
C LEU A 94 -43.78 -6.06 -6.19
N LEU A 95 -44.37 -5.32 -7.15
CA LEU A 95 -43.58 -4.67 -8.22
C LEU A 95 -42.62 -3.62 -7.66
N SER A 96 -43.07 -2.79 -6.71
CA SER A 96 -42.21 -1.78 -6.07
C SER A 96 -41.09 -2.42 -5.24
N LEU A 97 -41.35 -3.53 -4.56
CA LEU A 97 -40.33 -4.30 -3.84
C LEU A 97 -39.26 -4.86 -4.80
N SER A 98 -39.68 -5.47 -5.92
CA SER A 98 -38.75 -5.98 -6.94
C SER A 98 -37.91 -4.86 -7.55
N ALA A 99 -38.53 -3.70 -7.83
CA ALA A 99 -37.84 -2.52 -8.32
C ALA A 99 -36.82 -2.00 -7.30
N MET A 100 -37.18 -1.90 -6.01
CA MET A 100 -36.28 -1.50 -4.94
C MET A 100 -35.04 -2.41 -4.86
N LEU A 101 -35.23 -3.74 -4.91
CA LEU A 101 -34.10 -4.68 -4.86
C LEU A 101 -33.18 -4.49 -6.07
N THR A 102 -33.75 -4.36 -7.27
CA THR A 102 -32.99 -4.16 -8.51
C THR A 102 -32.20 -2.85 -8.48
N VAL A 103 -32.85 -1.74 -8.14
CA VAL A 103 -32.21 -0.43 -8.01
C VAL A 103 -31.17 -0.45 -6.89
N GLY A 104 -31.46 -1.07 -5.75
CA GLY A 104 -30.54 -1.20 -4.63
C GLY A 104 -29.23 -1.89 -5.01
N VAL A 105 -29.29 -2.99 -5.77
CA VAL A 105 -28.10 -3.71 -6.26
C VAL A 105 -27.31 -2.85 -7.26
N ILE A 106 -27.99 -2.20 -8.23
CA ILE A 106 -27.34 -1.33 -9.21
C ILE A 106 -26.65 -0.15 -8.52
N VAL A 107 -27.34 0.54 -7.61
CA VAL A 107 -26.78 1.67 -6.87
C VAL A 107 -25.63 1.22 -5.99
N PHE A 108 -25.76 0.11 -5.26
CA PHE A 108 -24.71 -0.40 -4.39
C PHE A 108 -23.42 -0.72 -5.16
N THR A 109 -23.54 -1.39 -6.31
CA THR A 109 -22.38 -1.77 -7.14
C THR A 109 -21.71 -0.55 -7.78
N LEU A 110 -22.47 0.38 -8.36
CA LEU A 110 -21.92 1.61 -8.96
C LEU A 110 -21.32 2.54 -7.91
N ALA A 111 -22.03 2.74 -6.80
CA ALA A 111 -21.56 3.60 -5.72
C ALA A 111 -20.35 2.99 -5.01
N GLY A 112 -20.30 1.67 -4.80
CA GLY A 112 -19.13 0.99 -4.24
C GLY A 112 -17.87 1.21 -5.08
N ARG A 113 -17.97 1.15 -6.41
CA ARG A 113 -16.87 1.46 -7.33
C ARG A 113 -16.47 2.92 -7.28
N ALA A 114 -17.44 3.84 -7.27
CA ALA A 114 -17.16 5.27 -7.15
C ALA A 114 -16.45 5.60 -5.82
N VAL A 115 -16.94 5.05 -4.71
CA VAL A 115 -16.34 5.20 -3.37
C VAL A 115 -14.92 4.65 -3.34
N THR A 116 -14.71 3.44 -3.87
CA THR A 116 -13.38 2.83 -3.92
C THR A 116 -12.41 3.67 -4.75
N SER A 117 -12.84 4.20 -5.90
CA SER A 117 -12.04 5.12 -6.72
C SER A 117 -11.67 6.40 -5.95
N LEU A 118 -12.63 6.99 -5.24
CA LEU A 118 -12.40 8.17 -4.41
C LEU A 118 -11.41 7.90 -3.27
N MET A 119 -11.55 6.74 -2.60
CA MET A 119 -10.64 6.32 -1.53
C MET A 119 -9.21 6.16 -2.04
N VAL A 120 -9.01 5.51 -3.19
CA VAL A 120 -7.68 5.37 -3.80
C VAL A 120 -7.11 6.73 -4.17
N LYS A 121 -7.88 7.60 -4.84
CA LYS A 121 -7.41 8.96 -5.20
C LYS A 121 -6.98 9.76 -3.97
N GLN A 122 -7.80 9.75 -2.91
CA GLN A 122 -7.45 10.45 -1.67
C GLN A 122 -6.21 9.83 -0.99
N ALA A 123 -6.08 8.51 -1.03
CA ALA A 123 -4.92 7.81 -0.49
C ALA A 123 -3.63 8.17 -1.24
N VAL A 124 -3.68 8.23 -2.58
CA VAL A 124 -2.56 8.67 -3.44
C VAL A 124 -2.13 10.08 -3.08
N THR A 125 -3.07 11.04 -3.03
CA THR A 125 -2.74 12.43 -2.66
C THR A 125 -2.13 12.51 -1.26
N SER A 126 -2.63 11.73 -0.31
CA SER A 126 -2.10 11.70 1.07
C SER A 126 -0.69 11.07 1.13
N ALA A 127 -0.46 10.00 0.37
CA ALA A 127 0.84 9.35 0.26
C ALA A 127 1.88 10.24 -0.41
N GLU A 128 1.51 10.95 -1.48
CA GLU A 128 2.40 11.90 -2.17
C GLU A 128 2.77 13.08 -1.28
N ALA A 129 1.82 13.60 -0.51
CA ALA A 129 2.10 14.65 0.47
C ALA A 129 3.08 14.16 1.54
N ALA A 130 2.88 12.96 2.08
CA ALA A 130 3.79 12.35 3.04
C ALA A 130 5.18 12.08 2.44
N PHE A 131 5.23 11.62 1.18
CA PHE A 131 6.46 11.43 0.43
C PHE A 131 7.27 12.73 0.31
N LYS A 132 6.62 13.81 -0.15
CA LYS A 132 7.26 15.13 -0.31
C LYS A 132 7.83 15.66 1.00
N GLN A 133 7.15 15.40 2.13
CA GLN A 133 7.57 15.85 3.45
C GLN A 133 8.74 15.04 4.01
N SER A 134 8.69 13.71 3.89
CA SER A 134 9.61 12.80 4.59
C SER A 134 10.74 12.25 3.74
N LYS A 135 10.64 12.38 2.40
CA LYS A 135 11.61 11.88 1.42
C LYS A 135 12.08 10.44 1.74
N PRO A 136 11.15 9.48 1.84
CA PRO A 136 11.48 8.09 2.10
C PRO A 136 12.28 7.53 0.92
N ASN A 137 13.09 6.51 1.19
CA ASN A 137 13.94 5.85 0.21
C ASN A 137 13.56 4.39 -0.06
N VAL A 138 12.57 3.86 0.68
CA VAL A 138 11.91 2.57 0.39
C VAL A 138 10.42 2.72 0.61
N ILE A 139 9.62 2.06 -0.22
CA ILE A 139 8.18 1.94 -0.01
C ILE A 139 7.83 0.48 0.28
N VAL A 140 7.17 0.26 1.40
CA VAL A 140 6.51 -1.02 1.72
C VAL A 140 5.02 -0.82 1.48
N ALA A 141 4.36 -1.70 0.75
CA ALA A 141 2.95 -1.54 0.45
C ALA A 141 2.20 -2.87 0.54
N SER A 142 1.08 -2.90 1.25
CA SER A 142 0.26 -4.10 1.44
C SER A 142 -1.06 -4.01 0.68
N SER A 143 -1.45 -5.09 -0.02
CA SER A 143 -2.77 -5.21 -0.67
C SER A 143 -3.12 -3.99 -1.54
N LEU A 144 -4.21 -3.27 -1.25
CA LEU A 144 -4.60 -2.03 -1.95
C LEU A 144 -3.60 -0.87 -1.78
N GLY A 145 -2.73 -0.90 -0.76
CA GLY A 145 -1.62 0.02 -0.64
C GLY A 145 -0.66 -0.06 -1.83
N ALA A 146 -0.54 -1.23 -2.47
CA ALA A 146 0.25 -1.38 -3.71
C ALA A 146 -0.40 -0.64 -4.89
N VAL A 147 -1.74 -0.61 -4.97
CA VAL A 147 -2.47 0.18 -5.98
C VAL A 147 -2.21 1.66 -5.77
N VAL A 148 -2.22 2.12 -4.51
CA VAL A 148 -1.85 3.50 -4.15
C VAL A 148 -0.43 3.77 -4.60
N CYS A 149 0.54 2.94 -4.20
CA CYS A 149 1.96 3.08 -4.53
C CYS A 149 2.23 3.28 -6.02
N LEU A 150 1.58 2.48 -6.86
CA LEU A 150 1.85 2.47 -8.30
C LEU A 150 1.12 3.59 -9.05
N GLN A 151 0.16 4.26 -8.40
CA GLN A 151 -0.54 5.44 -8.94
C GLN A 151 0.05 6.77 -8.46
N MET A 152 1.01 6.76 -7.54
CA MET A 152 1.67 7.98 -7.07
C MET A 152 2.58 8.57 -8.16
N ASP A 153 2.54 9.90 -8.28
CA ASP A 153 3.45 10.70 -9.10
C ASP A 153 4.68 11.12 -8.29
N ILE A 154 5.57 10.16 -8.05
CA ILE A 154 6.83 10.31 -7.32
C ILE A 154 7.97 9.62 -8.10
N PRO A 155 9.25 9.91 -7.79
CA PRO A 155 10.35 9.12 -8.28
C PRO A 155 10.15 7.63 -7.97
N LYS A 156 10.57 6.77 -8.90
CA LYS A 156 10.51 5.31 -8.76
C LYS A 156 11.53 4.87 -7.74
N LEU A 157 11.05 4.12 -6.76
CA LEU A 157 11.80 3.69 -5.59
C LEU A 157 11.80 2.18 -5.47
N PRO A 158 12.76 1.60 -4.75
CA PRO A 158 12.73 0.21 -4.35
C PRO A 158 11.44 -0.09 -3.56
N LEU A 159 10.81 -1.21 -3.91
CA LEU A 159 9.52 -1.61 -3.36
C LEU A 159 9.59 -2.96 -2.64
N LEU A 160 8.88 -3.05 -1.52
CA LEU A 160 8.45 -4.29 -0.91
C LEU A 160 6.92 -4.37 -0.96
N LEU A 161 6.38 -5.26 -1.78
CA LEU A 161 4.95 -5.45 -1.96
C LEU A 161 4.50 -6.69 -1.17
N LEU A 162 3.51 -6.52 -0.29
CA LEU A 162 2.94 -7.60 0.53
C LEU A 162 1.55 -7.92 0.00
N SER A 163 1.39 -9.10 -0.59
CA SER A 163 0.15 -9.59 -1.21
C SER A 163 -0.56 -8.50 -2.05
N PRO A 164 0.06 -7.97 -3.13
CA PRO A 164 -0.44 -6.79 -3.84
C PRO A 164 -1.80 -7.03 -4.53
N ALA A 165 -2.78 -6.16 -4.25
CA ALA A 165 -4.17 -6.31 -4.74
C ALA A 165 -4.43 -5.63 -6.10
N LEU A 166 -3.43 -5.58 -6.98
CA LEU A 166 -3.51 -4.82 -8.22
C LEU A 166 -4.58 -5.36 -9.17
N ASP A 167 -4.41 -6.59 -9.63
CA ASP A 167 -5.32 -7.19 -10.60
C ASP A 167 -6.74 -7.31 -10.04
N GLN A 168 -6.88 -7.61 -8.75
CA GLN A 168 -8.16 -7.57 -8.06
C GLN A 168 -8.83 -6.18 -8.15
N TYR A 169 -8.08 -5.10 -7.90
CA TYR A 169 -8.58 -3.73 -8.04
C TYR A 169 -8.99 -3.41 -9.48
N TYR A 170 -8.14 -3.70 -10.47
CA TYR A 170 -8.46 -3.43 -11.88
C TYR A 170 -9.68 -4.22 -12.35
N ARG A 171 -9.80 -5.50 -11.95
CA ARG A 171 -11.00 -6.33 -12.22
C ARG A 171 -12.25 -5.75 -11.58
N TYR A 172 -12.20 -5.41 -10.29
CA TYR A 172 -13.33 -4.79 -9.57
C TYR A 172 -13.76 -3.46 -10.22
N MET A 173 -12.80 -2.67 -10.68
CA MET A 173 -13.05 -1.39 -11.33
C MET A 173 -13.36 -1.50 -12.83
N HIS A 174 -13.36 -2.71 -13.41
CA HIS A 174 -13.42 -2.96 -14.86
C HIS A 174 -12.50 -2.05 -15.69
N LEU A 175 -11.28 -1.89 -15.19
CA LEU A 175 -10.22 -1.14 -15.85
C LEU A 175 -9.30 -2.13 -16.57
N LYS A 176 -8.65 -1.68 -17.65
CA LYS A 176 -7.59 -2.47 -18.27
C LYS A 176 -6.40 -2.58 -17.30
N PRO A 177 -5.82 -3.77 -17.09
CA PRO A 177 -4.60 -3.89 -16.31
C PRO A 177 -3.49 -3.13 -17.06
N LEU A 178 -3.03 -2.05 -16.46
CA LEU A 178 -1.96 -1.20 -17.00
C LEU A 178 -0.76 -1.13 -16.06
N ALA A 179 -0.86 -1.79 -14.90
CA ALA A 179 0.19 -1.70 -13.91
C ALA A 179 1.34 -2.63 -14.29
N SER A 180 2.51 -2.04 -14.37
CA SER A 180 3.77 -2.73 -14.58
C SER A 180 4.75 -2.26 -13.51
N ILE A 181 5.60 -3.16 -13.06
CA ILE A 181 6.73 -2.84 -12.19
C ILE A 181 8.06 -2.73 -12.96
N ALA A 182 8.01 -2.74 -14.30
CA ALA A 182 9.19 -2.65 -15.17
C ALA A 182 10.07 -1.42 -14.91
N ASP A 183 9.47 -0.29 -14.54
CA ASP A 183 10.20 0.98 -14.36
C ASP A 183 10.76 1.16 -12.94
N TYR A 184 10.50 0.21 -12.04
CA TYR A 184 10.97 0.28 -10.66
C TYR A 184 12.40 -0.26 -10.52
N PRO A 185 13.26 0.37 -9.69
CA PRO A 185 14.66 -0.03 -9.56
C PRO A 185 14.84 -1.46 -9.06
N TYR A 186 14.10 -1.83 -8.02
CA TYR A 186 14.13 -3.15 -7.42
C TYR A 186 12.81 -3.44 -6.70
N VAL A 187 12.23 -4.62 -6.89
CA VAL A 187 10.94 -4.99 -6.29
C VAL A 187 10.99 -6.39 -5.69
N ILE A 188 10.65 -6.52 -4.41
CA ILE A 188 10.31 -7.81 -3.81
C ILE A 188 8.79 -7.87 -3.68
N ILE A 189 8.19 -8.94 -4.16
CA ILE A 189 6.79 -9.29 -3.90
C ILE A 189 6.80 -10.44 -2.91
N VAL A 190 6.11 -10.31 -1.79
CA VAL A 190 5.88 -11.39 -0.81
C VAL A 190 4.40 -11.75 -0.87
N HIS A 191 4.08 -13.03 -1.06
CA HIS A 191 2.70 -13.49 -1.22
C HIS A 191 2.46 -14.81 -0.48
N GLY A 192 1.31 -14.92 0.19
CA GLY A 192 0.90 -16.13 0.90
C GLY A 192 0.41 -17.22 -0.06
N SER A 193 0.96 -18.43 0.03
CA SER A 193 0.59 -19.60 -0.80
C SER A 193 -0.90 -19.95 -0.71
N VAL A 194 -1.52 -19.68 0.44
CA VAL A 194 -2.93 -19.97 0.74
C VAL A 194 -3.77 -18.69 0.86
N ASP A 195 -3.34 -17.58 0.26
CA ASP A 195 -4.12 -16.35 0.19
C ASP A 195 -5.42 -16.56 -0.62
N THR A 196 -6.54 -16.60 0.09
CA THR A 196 -7.88 -16.74 -0.51
C THR A 196 -8.49 -15.40 -0.94
N ASN A 197 -7.89 -14.27 -0.54
CA ASN A 197 -8.40 -12.94 -0.85
C ASN A 197 -7.81 -12.42 -2.16
N ILE A 198 -6.51 -12.65 -2.38
CA ILE A 198 -5.77 -12.26 -3.57
C ILE A 198 -5.07 -13.49 -4.14
N PRO A 199 -5.47 -13.96 -5.33
CA PRO A 199 -4.83 -15.12 -5.95
C PRO A 199 -3.33 -14.89 -6.16
N LEU A 200 -2.51 -15.89 -5.84
CA LEU A 200 -1.06 -15.86 -6.09
C LEU A 200 -0.72 -15.57 -7.57
N ASP A 201 -1.55 -16.05 -8.49
CA ASP A 201 -1.40 -15.81 -9.93
C ASP A 201 -1.38 -14.31 -10.28
N ASP A 202 -2.04 -13.45 -9.49
CA ASP A 202 -1.99 -12.00 -9.69
C ASP A 202 -0.56 -11.47 -9.48
N SER A 203 0.16 -11.99 -8.47
CA SER A 203 1.56 -11.64 -8.20
C SER A 203 2.54 -12.26 -9.21
N ILE A 204 2.25 -13.47 -9.72
CA ILE A 204 3.01 -14.09 -10.81
C ILE A 204 2.90 -13.23 -12.08
N ARG A 205 1.71 -12.80 -12.47
CA ARG A 205 1.56 -11.91 -13.63
C ARG A 205 2.25 -10.56 -13.43
N LEU A 206 2.24 -10.03 -12.21
CA LEU A 206 2.93 -8.77 -11.92
C LEU A 206 4.45 -8.91 -12.03
N ILE A 207 5.05 -10.00 -11.52
CA ILE A 207 6.50 -10.23 -11.61
C ILE A 207 6.97 -10.41 -13.05
N GLU A 208 6.15 -11.02 -13.92
CA GLU A 208 6.42 -11.18 -15.35
C GLU A 208 6.55 -9.84 -16.10
N THR A 209 6.08 -8.73 -15.53
CA THR A 209 6.23 -7.39 -16.13
C THR A 209 7.63 -6.80 -15.95
N CYS A 210 8.47 -7.36 -15.09
CA CYS A 210 9.80 -6.82 -14.77
C CYS A 210 10.93 -7.73 -15.25
N GLU A 211 12.09 -7.12 -15.52
CA GLU A 211 13.27 -7.87 -15.97
C GLU A 211 13.87 -8.71 -14.83
N VAL A 212 14.42 -9.86 -15.22
CA VAL A 212 15.12 -10.77 -14.32
C VAL A 212 16.25 -10.03 -13.60
N GLY A 213 16.32 -10.20 -12.29
CA GLY A 213 17.34 -9.56 -11.44
C GLY A 213 16.94 -8.19 -10.89
N ARG A 214 15.86 -7.56 -11.41
CA ARG A 214 15.27 -6.34 -10.82
C ARG A 214 14.02 -6.61 -9.99
N CYS A 215 13.58 -7.87 -9.94
CA CYS A 215 12.47 -8.27 -9.11
C CYS A 215 12.60 -9.72 -8.64
N ARG A 216 11.93 -10.05 -7.53
CA ARG A 216 11.67 -11.44 -7.15
C ARG A 216 10.31 -11.60 -6.46
N LEU A 217 9.75 -12.80 -6.59
CA LEU A 217 8.54 -13.23 -5.89
C LEU A 217 8.94 -14.22 -4.80
N GLU A 218 8.65 -13.88 -3.55
CA GLU A 218 8.78 -14.73 -2.37
C GLU A 218 7.40 -15.30 -2.03
N VAL A 219 7.25 -16.62 -2.14
CA VAL A 219 6.01 -17.31 -1.77
C VAL A 219 6.20 -17.94 -0.40
N VAL A 220 5.39 -17.54 0.56
CA VAL A 220 5.43 -18.04 1.94
C VAL A 220 4.21 -18.89 2.24
N ASP A 221 4.33 -19.91 3.09
CA ASP A 221 3.21 -20.78 3.44
C ASP A 221 2.28 -20.11 4.47
N ASP A 222 1.50 -19.13 4.02
CA ASP A 222 0.70 -18.26 4.88
C ASP A 222 -0.55 -17.72 4.15
N ASP A 223 -1.43 -17.09 4.92
CA ASP A 223 -2.63 -16.41 4.46
C ASP A 223 -2.36 -15.00 3.91
N HIS A 224 -3.44 -14.31 3.53
CA HIS A 224 -3.40 -12.94 3.02
C HIS A 224 -2.68 -11.94 3.94
N LYS A 225 -2.80 -12.12 5.26
CA LYS A 225 -2.25 -11.20 6.26
C LYS A 225 -0.78 -11.45 6.53
N LEU A 226 -0.26 -12.59 6.07
CA LEU A 226 1.11 -13.02 6.32
C LEU A 226 1.40 -13.06 7.84
N SER A 227 0.47 -13.66 8.58
CA SER A 227 0.42 -13.62 10.04
C SER A 227 1.51 -14.44 10.75
N THR A 228 2.13 -15.38 10.04
CA THR A 228 3.22 -16.22 10.54
C THR A 228 4.58 -15.55 10.45
N LEU A 229 4.67 -14.43 9.72
CA LEU A 229 5.93 -13.72 9.51
C LEU A 229 6.45 -13.08 10.80
N THR A 230 7.78 -13.07 10.92
CA THR A 230 8.48 -12.47 12.05
C THR A 230 9.12 -11.13 11.68
N THR A 231 9.45 -10.33 12.69
CA THR A 231 10.24 -9.11 12.52
C THR A 231 11.58 -9.38 11.82
N ALA A 232 12.17 -10.57 11.99
CA ALA A 232 13.42 -10.93 11.30
C ALA A 232 13.23 -11.11 9.78
N ASP A 233 12.10 -11.70 9.36
CA ASP A 233 11.76 -11.87 7.94
C ASP A 233 11.58 -10.50 7.27
N PHE A 234 10.81 -9.63 7.92
CA PHE A 234 10.61 -8.25 7.46
C PHE A 234 11.92 -7.49 7.36
N ARG A 235 12.78 -7.57 8.39
CA ARG A 235 14.08 -6.91 8.39
C ARG A 235 14.93 -7.37 7.21
N ARG A 236 15.00 -8.68 6.96
CA ARG A 236 15.75 -9.24 5.84
C ARG A 236 15.30 -8.66 4.50
N TRP A 237 14.00 -8.63 4.23
CA TRP A 237 13.50 -8.10 2.95
C TRP A 237 13.66 -6.59 2.83
N VAL A 238 13.44 -5.86 3.92
CA VAL A 238 13.61 -4.40 3.95
C VAL A 238 15.08 -4.02 3.70
N ASP A 239 16.02 -4.69 4.36
CA ASP A 239 17.46 -4.46 4.17
C ASP A 239 17.87 -4.78 2.72
N GLU A 240 17.37 -5.89 2.17
CA GLU A 240 17.63 -6.28 0.79
C GLU A 240 17.08 -5.26 -0.22
N VAL A 241 15.82 -4.84 -0.05
CA VAL A 241 15.19 -3.83 -0.90
C VAL A 241 15.94 -2.51 -0.82
N PHE A 242 16.39 -2.10 0.37
CA PHE A 242 17.15 -0.87 0.54
C PHE A 242 18.52 -0.95 -0.15
N GLU A 243 19.31 -1.99 0.12
CA GLU A 243 20.69 -2.09 -0.39
C GLU A 243 20.72 -2.33 -1.91
N HIS A 244 20.03 -3.36 -2.41
CA HIS A 244 19.97 -3.63 -3.86
C HIS A 244 19.25 -2.52 -4.60
N GLY A 245 18.20 -1.97 -3.99
CA GLY A 245 17.45 -0.87 -4.57
C GLY A 245 18.25 0.42 -4.69
N ARG A 246 19.06 0.77 -3.69
CA ARG A 246 19.99 1.92 -3.74
C ARG A 246 20.96 1.76 -4.90
N GLU A 247 21.59 0.59 -5.04
CA GLU A 247 22.52 0.31 -6.13
C GLU A 247 21.85 0.42 -7.49
N ALA A 248 20.63 -0.14 -7.63
CA ALA A 248 19.84 -0.05 -8.84
C ALA A 248 19.48 1.41 -9.19
N VAL A 249 19.07 2.22 -8.21
CA VAL A 249 18.77 3.66 -8.42
C VAL A 249 20.00 4.41 -8.93
N ILE A 250 21.17 4.20 -8.31
CA ILE A 250 22.42 4.86 -8.72
C ILE A 250 22.79 4.45 -10.14
N LYS A 251 22.70 3.15 -10.46
CA LYS A 251 22.99 2.63 -11.81
C LYS A 251 22.02 3.18 -12.87
N MET A 252 20.72 3.21 -12.57
CA MET A 252 19.70 3.76 -13.48
C MET A 252 19.88 5.27 -13.70
N SER A 253 20.19 6.01 -12.64
CA SER A 253 20.48 7.44 -12.74
C SER A 253 21.73 7.71 -13.58
N ALA A 254 22.80 6.94 -13.38
CA ALA A 254 24.02 7.02 -14.22
C ALA A 254 23.75 6.66 -15.69
N ALA A 255 22.76 5.81 -15.97
CA ALA A 255 22.27 5.51 -17.30
C ALA A 255 21.32 6.58 -17.90
N GLY A 256 21.06 7.68 -17.17
CA GLY A 256 20.23 8.79 -17.63
C GLY A 256 18.72 8.62 -17.42
N VAL A 257 18.30 7.61 -16.64
CA VAL A 257 16.88 7.40 -16.33
C VAL A 257 16.40 8.50 -15.38
N LYS A 258 15.48 9.34 -15.85
CA LYS A 258 14.96 10.50 -15.09
C LYS A 258 13.87 10.16 -14.08
N SER A 259 13.33 8.95 -14.13
CA SER A 259 12.24 8.52 -13.24
C SER A 259 12.73 8.16 -11.84
N VAL A 260 14.04 8.07 -11.60
CA VAL A 260 14.64 7.77 -10.30
C VAL A 260 15.33 9.00 -9.72
N ASP A 261 15.44 9.07 -8.39
CA ASP A 261 16.12 10.17 -7.69
C ASP A 261 17.25 9.64 -6.79
N PRO A 262 18.53 9.76 -7.20
CA PRO A 262 19.65 9.29 -6.40
C PRO A 262 19.90 10.13 -5.15
N THR A 263 19.38 11.37 -5.08
CA THR A 263 19.61 12.28 -3.94
C THR A 263 18.95 11.77 -2.66
N LEU A 264 17.94 10.89 -2.78
CA LEU A 264 17.29 10.22 -1.65
C LEU A 264 18.24 9.26 -0.90
N TYR A 265 19.37 8.92 -1.52
CA TYR A 265 20.42 8.02 -1.03
C TYR A 265 21.78 8.73 -0.93
N GLN A 266 21.80 10.05 -0.74
CA GLN A 266 23.04 10.79 -0.48
C GLN A 266 22.98 11.42 0.91
N ASN A 267 24.10 11.43 1.62
CA ASN A 267 24.17 12.09 2.93
C ASN A 267 24.02 13.60 2.68
N SER A 268 23.08 14.22 3.37
CA SER A 268 22.77 15.65 3.21
C SER A 268 24.00 16.55 3.42
N ASP A 269 24.97 16.08 4.22
CA ASP A 269 26.21 16.79 4.54
C ASP A 269 27.21 16.87 3.37
N VAL A 270 27.10 15.98 2.37
CA VAL A 270 28.00 15.98 1.20
C VAL A 270 27.47 16.88 0.08
N ALA A 271 26.15 17.04 -0.02
CA ALA A 271 25.50 17.88 -1.03
C ALA A 271 25.73 19.39 -0.84
N SER A 272 26.16 19.82 0.35
CA SER A 272 26.53 21.22 0.63
C SER A 272 27.99 21.57 0.31
N LEU A 273 28.80 20.59 -0.14
CA LEU A 273 30.22 20.76 -0.45
C LEU A 273 30.56 20.58 -1.94
N SER A 274 29.55 20.36 -2.80
CA SER A 274 29.65 20.28 -4.26
C SER A 274 28.86 21.39 -4.92
#